data_AF-A0A923L7R2-F1
#
_entry.id   AF-A0A923L7R2-F1
#
_cell.length_a   1.000
_cell.length_b   1.000
_cell.length_c   1.000
_cell.angle_alpha   90.00
_cell.angle_beta   90.00
_cell.angle_gamma   90.00
#
_symmetry.space_group_name_H-M   'P 1'
#
loop_
_entity.id
_entity.type
_entity.pdbx_description
1 polymer ?
#
loop_
_entity_poly.entity_id
_entity_poly.type
_entity_poly.pdbx_seq_one_letter_code
_entity_poly.pdbx_strand_id
1 'polypeptide(L)'
;MKNSTFILYQSLLWVVLLVTNIVLNPYIGPPFEWIDVVSMMMLFLSFFIVFLLLKKVFIRHVRSVRYKIGLSILAFIIAVLFLVVLENVWFEVTGKMLF
;
A
#
# COMPACT_ATOMS: atom_id res chain seq x y z
N MET A 1 16.97 -15.66 5.47
CA MET A 1 16.38 -15.50 4.12
C MET A 1 14.86 -15.36 4.08
N LYS A 2 14.04 -16.04 4.91
CA LYS A 2 12.56 -15.90 4.85
C LYS A 2 12.02 -14.52 5.26
N ASN A 3 12.64 -13.86 6.24
CA ASN A 3 12.13 -12.58 6.78
C ASN A 3 12.29 -11.40 5.82
N SER A 4 13.39 -11.31 5.07
CA SER A 4 13.62 -10.20 4.13
C SER A 4 12.61 -10.24 2.97
N THR A 5 12.29 -11.44 2.48
CA THR A 5 11.25 -11.63 1.47
C THR A 5 9.88 -11.25 2.01
N PHE A 6 9.56 -11.59 3.26
CA PHE A 6 8.33 -11.13 3.91
C PHE A 6 8.24 -9.61 3.96
N ILE A 7 9.31 -8.92 4.39
CA ILE A 7 9.35 -7.45 4.45
C ILE A 7 9.13 -6.84 3.06
N LEU A 8 9.81 -7.34 2.03
CA LEU A 8 9.68 -6.85 0.65
C LEU A 8 8.26 -7.02 0.09
N TYR A 9 7.66 -8.20 0.27
CA TYR A 9 6.27 -8.42 -0.17
C TYR A 9 5.30 -7.53 0.60
N GLN A 10 5.50 -7.40 1.92
CA GLN A 10 4.67 -6.57 2.77
C GLN A 10 4.80 -5.08 2.40
N SER A 11 6.00 -4.61 2.09
CA SER A 11 6.24 -3.21 1.71
C SER A 11 5.63 -2.92 0.35
N LEU A 12 5.76 -3.83 -0.63
CA LEU A 12 5.10 -3.69 -1.93
C LEU A 12 3.58 -3.62 -1.80
N LEU A 13 2.97 -4.44 -0.93
CA LEU A 13 1.53 -4.39 -0.66
C LEU A 13 1.12 -3.04 -0.05
N TRP A 14 1.90 -2.51 0.89
CA TRP A 14 1.66 -1.18 1.45
C TRP A 14 1.80 -0.07 0.41
N VAL A 15 2.79 -0.14 -0.48
CA VAL A 15 2.93 0.82 -1.58
C VAL A 15 1.69 0.81 -2.46
N VAL A 16 1.22 -0.37 -2.89
CA VAL A 16 0.00 -0.48 -3.70
C VAL A 16 -1.20 0.12 -2.99
N LEU A 17 -1.41 -0.19 -1.70
CA LEU A 17 -2.52 0.37 -0.93
C LEU A 17 -2.45 1.90 -0.82
N LEU A 18 -1.28 2.44 -0.52
CA LEU A 18 -1.08 3.88 -0.38
C LEU A 18 -1.31 4.60 -1.71
N VAL A 19 -0.75 4.09 -2.80
CA VAL A 19 -0.95 4.67 -4.15
C VAL A 19 -2.42 4.62 -4.55
N THR A 20 -3.08 3.46 -4.39
CA THR A 20 -4.51 3.34 -4.70
C THR A 20 -5.36 4.30 -3.87
N ASN A 21 -5.03 4.48 -2.60
CA ASN A 21 -5.73 5.44 -1.74
C ASN A 21 -5.50 6.89 -2.20
N ILE A 22 -4.25 7.29 -2.44
CA ILE A 22 -3.90 8.64 -2.89
C ILE A 22 -4.58 8.98 -4.23
N VAL A 23 -4.58 8.04 -5.18
CA VAL A 23 -5.19 8.24 -6.51
C VAL A 23 -6.71 8.28 -6.46
N LEU A 24 -7.36 7.48 -5.59
CA LEU A 24 -8.81 7.42 -5.52
C LEU A 24 -9.43 8.48 -4.59
N ASN A 25 -8.65 9.07 -3.68
CA ASN A 25 -9.13 10.08 -2.73
C ASN A 25 -9.76 11.32 -3.39
N PRO A 26 -9.23 11.88 -4.50
CA PRO A 26 -9.85 13.00 -5.20
C PRO A 26 -11.22 12.68 -5.82
N TYR A 27 -11.51 11.40 -6.06
CA TYR A 27 -12.78 10.92 -6.60
C TYR A 27 -13.77 10.51 -5.50
N ILE A 28 -13.51 10.89 -4.25
CA ILE A 28 -14.41 10.66 -3.13
C ILE A 28 -14.65 12.02 -2.47
N GLY A 29 -15.71 12.71 -2.90
CA GLY A 29 -16.01 14.05 -2.40
C GLY A 29 -17.48 14.42 -2.58
N PRO A 30 -18.01 15.37 -1.79
CA PRO A 30 -19.39 15.84 -1.96
C PRO A 30 -19.52 16.75 -3.20
N PRO A 31 -20.65 16.69 -3.94
CA PRO A 31 -21.81 15.83 -3.74
C PRO A 31 -21.52 14.37 -4.12
N PHE A 32 -22.14 13.42 -3.38
CA PHE A 32 -21.87 12.00 -3.59
C PHE A 32 -22.43 11.52 -4.93
N GLU A 33 -21.55 11.10 -5.85
CA GLU A 33 -21.89 10.69 -7.21
C GLU A 33 -21.63 9.19 -7.46
N TRP A 34 -22.14 8.68 -8.59
CA TRP A 34 -21.90 7.29 -9.01
C TRP A 34 -20.40 6.96 -9.15
N ILE A 35 -19.57 7.96 -9.46
CA ILE A 35 -18.12 7.83 -9.55
C ILE A 35 -17.51 7.49 -8.18
N ASP A 36 -18.06 8.02 -7.10
CA ASP A 36 -17.58 7.74 -5.74
C ASP A 36 -17.87 6.30 -5.33
N VAL A 37 -19.02 5.76 -5.74
CA VAL A 37 -19.39 4.35 -5.51
C VAL A 37 -18.41 3.41 -6.22
N VAL A 38 -18.09 3.71 -7.49
CA VAL A 38 -17.13 2.93 -8.27
C VAL A 38 -15.72 3.01 -7.66
N SER A 39 -15.31 4.22 -7.25
CA SER A 39 -14.02 4.46 -6.62
C SER A 39 -13.91 3.72 -5.29
N MET A 40 -14.94 3.76 -4.43
CA MET A 40 -15.00 2.99 -3.18
C MET A 40 -14.97 1.49 -3.44
N MET A 41 -15.68 0.98 -4.45
CA MET A 41 -15.63 -0.44 -4.82
C MET A 41 -14.24 -0.87 -5.27
N MET A 42 -13.54 -0.07 -6.08
CA MET A 42 -12.16 -0.37 -6.48
C MET A 42 -11.19 -0.35 -5.29
N LEU A 43 -11.38 0.60 -4.37
CA LEU A 43 -10.61 0.68 -3.12
C LEU A 43 -10.84 -0.57 -2.25
N PHE A 44 -12.10 -0.97 -2.08
CA PHE A 44 -12.47 -2.17 -1.32
C PHE A 44 -11.90 -3.44 -1.96
N LEU A 45 -12.01 -3.58 -3.29
CA LEU A 45 -11.46 -4.72 -4.02
C LEU A 45 -9.94 -4.81 -3.86
N SER A 46 -9.26 -3.66 -3.92
CA SER A 46 -7.81 -3.55 -3.70
C SER A 46 -7.43 -3.99 -2.28
N PHE A 47 -8.14 -3.50 -1.25
CA PHE A 47 -7.96 -3.96 0.13
C PHE A 47 -8.21 -5.46 0.29
N PHE A 48 -9.23 -6.00 -0.38
CA PHE A 48 -9.56 -7.42 -0.31
C PHE A 48 -8.45 -8.30 -0.92
N ILE A 49 -7.95 -7.94 -2.11
CA ILE A 49 -6.83 -8.65 -2.76
C ILE A 49 -5.59 -8.61 -1.88
N VAL A 50 -5.27 -7.44 -1.33
CA VAL A 50 -4.13 -7.27 -0.43
C VAL A 50 -4.30 -8.13 0.83
N PHE A 51 -5.49 -8.15 1.44
CA PHE A 51 -5.77 -9.00 2.60
C PHE A 51 -5.57 -10.50 2.32
N LEU A 52 -6.01 -10.98 1.16
CA LEU A 52 -5.78 -12.37 0.75
C LEU A 52 -4.30 -12.69 0.58
N LEU A 53 -3.54 -11.78 -0.05
CA LEU A 53 -2.09 -11.92 -0.22
C LEU A 53 -1.37 -11.89 1.13
N LEU A 54 -1.75 -10.98 2.03
CA LEU A 54 -1.25 -10.91 3.40
C LEU A 54 -1.47 -12.23 4.12
N LYS A 55 -2.69 -12.78 4.09
CA LYS A 55 -3.01 -14.06 4.72
C LYS A 55 -2.11 -15.18 4.19
N LYS A 56 -1.91 -15.26 2.88
CA LYS A 56 -1.06 -16.27 2.23
C LYS A 56 0.41 -16.13 2.64
N VAL A 57 0.91 -14.90 2.71
CA VAL A 57 2.29 -14.58 3.12
C VAL A 57 2.50 -14.84 4.62
N PHE A 58 1.52 -14.50 5.46
CA PHE A 58 1.52 -14.75 6.90
C PHE A 58 1.47 -16.22 7.26
N ILE A 59 0.65 -17.04 6.57
CA ILE A 59 0.52 -18.48 6.84
C ILE A 59 1.84 -19.21 6.58
N ARG A 60 2.60 -18.81 5.54
CA ARG A 60 3.90 -19.43 5.23
C ARG A 60 5.00 -19.15 6.27
N HIS A 61 4.81 -18.16 7.15
CA HIS A 61 5.81 -17.79 8.15
C HIS A 61 5.41 -18.30 9.55
N VAL A 62 6.09 -19.34 10.02
CA VAL A 62 5.94 -19.92 11.37
C VAL A 62 6.68 -19.04 12.41
N ARG A 63 6.24 -17.80 12.59
CA ARG A 63 6.72 -16.92 13.66
C ARG A 63 5.54 -16.44 14.51
N SER A 64 5.82 -16.12 15.77
CA SER A 64 4.84 -15.51 16.68
C SER A 64 4.25 -14.23 16.07
N VAL A 65 2.93 -14.04 16.28
CA VAL A 65 2.14 -12.93 15.73
C VAL A 65 2.80 -11.57 16.02
N ARG A 66 3.38 -11.40 17.21
CA ARG A 66 4.07 -10.16 17.64
C ARG A 66 5.22 -9.77 16.69
N TYR A 67 6.00 -10.75 16.24
CA TYR A 67 7.09 -10.50 15.29
C TYR A 67 6.56 -10.11 13.91
N LYS A 68 5.42 -10.66 13.49
CA LYS A 68 4.83 -10.32 12.19
C LYS A 68 4.25 -8.90 12.19
N ILE A 69 3.66 -8.47 13.30
CA ILE A 69 3.19 -7.09 13.47
C ILE A 69 4.38 -6.12 13.38
N GLY A 70 5.47 -6.38 14.11
CA GLY A 70 6.68 -5.54 14.05
C GLY A 70 7.27 -5.46 12.63
N LEU A 71 7.35 -6.59 11.93
CA LEU A 71 7.82 -6.61 10.53
C LEU A 71 6.85 -5.88 9.58
N SER A 72 5.55 -5.91 9.84
CA SER A 72 4.56 -5.17 9.05
C SER A 72 4.67 -3.66 9.24
N ILE A 73 4.90 -3.20 10.48
CA ILE A 73 5.14 -1.78 10.76
C ILE A 73 6.42 -1.32 10.06
N LEU A 74 7.49 -2.12 10.15
CA LEU A 74 8.76 -1.82 9.48
C LEU A 74 8.57 -1.76 7.96
N ALA A 75 7.84 -2.71 7.38
CA ALA A 75 7.50 -2.70 5.96
C ALA A 75 6.66 -1.49 5.54
N PHE A 76 5.74 -1.03 6.39
CA PHE A 76 4.97 0.19 6.17
C PHE A 76 5.86 1.44 6.14
N ILE A 77 6.78 1.57 7.09
CA ILE A 77 7.76 2.67 7.13
C ILE A 77 8.61 2.67 5.85
N ILE A 78 9.09 1.48 5.42
CA ILE A 78 9.82 1.34 4.15
C ILE A 78 8.97 1.78 2.96
N ALA A 79 7.69 1.42 2.93
CA ALA A 79 6.79 1.81 1.85
C ALA A 79 6.60 3.33 1.78
N VAL A 80 6.43 4.00 2.92
CA VAL A 80 6.32 5.47 2.99
C VAL A 80 7.61 6.14 2.53
N LEU A 81 8.78 5.68 3.00
CA LEU A 81 10.07 6.20 2.57
C LEU A 81 10.28 6.02 1.06
N PHE A 82 9.86 4.87 0.52
CA PHE A 82 9.95 4.61 -0.91
C PHE A 82 9.09 5.59 -1.73
N LEU A 83 7.86 5.89 -1.29
CA LEU A 83 7.01 6.87 -1.95
C LEU A 83 7.62 8.27 -1.93
N VAL A 84 8.16 8.71 -0.80
CA VAL A 84 8.82 10.01 -0.67
C VAL A 84 10.03 10.11 -1.61
N VAL A 85 10.84 9.05 -1.70
CA VAL A 85 11.98 9.03 -2.64
C VAL A 85 11.49 9.08 -4.09
N LEU A 86 10.47 8.29 -4.43
CA LEU A 86 9.91 8.26 -5.78
C LEU A 86 9.33 9.61 -6.20
N GLU A 87 8.65 10.30 -5.29
CA GLU A 87 8.10 11.63 -5.51
C GLU A 87 9.20 12.68 -5.72
N ASN A 88 10.26 12.66 -4.92
CA ASN A 88 11.41 13.55 -5.10
C ASN A 88 12.11 13.32 -6.45
N VAL A 89 12.33 12.06 -6.83
CA VAL A 89 12.93 11.72 -8.12
C VAL A 89 12.04 12.19 -9.27
N TRP A 90 10.73 12.01 -9.16
CA TRP A 90 9.79 12.48 -10.19
C TRP A 90 9.77 14.00 -10.31
N PHE A 91 9.78 14.70 -9.18
CA PHE A 91 9.86 16.15 -9.14
C PHE A 91 11.14 16.66 -9.80
N GLU A 92 12.28 16.01 -9.56
CA GLU A 92 13.55 16.38 -10.19
C GLU A 92 13.53 16.16 -11.72
N VAL A 93 12.88 15.10 -12.20
CA VAL A 93 12.80 14.78 -13.63
C VAL A 93 11.76 15.64 -14.38
N THR A 94 10.61 15.92 -13.77
CA THR A 94 9.46 16.53 -14.46
C THR A 94 9.11 17.94 -14.00
N GLY A 95 9.66 18.39 -12.87
CA GLY A 95 9.32 19.66 -12.22
C GLY A 95 7.92 19.71 -11.61
N LYS A 96 7.23 18.56 -11.49
CA LYS A 96 5.85 18.45 -10.98
C LYS A 96 5.78 17.40 -9.86
N MET A 97 4.87 17.59 -8.91
CA MET A 97 4.57 16.54 -7.94
C MET A 97 3.94 15.33 -8.65
N LEU A 98 4.28 14.13 -8.19
CA LEU A 98 3.75 12.88 -8.76
C LEU A 98 2.33 12.58 -8.26
N PHE A 99 2.02 13.03 -7.05
CA PHE A 99 0.72 12.91 -6.40
C PHE A 99 0.19 14.28 -5.98
#